data_AF-A0A661DS88-F1
#
_entry.id   AF-A0A661DS88-F1
#
_cell.length_a   1.000
_cell.length_b   1.000
_cell.length_c   1.000
_cell.angle_alpha   90.00
_cell.angle_beta   90.00
_cell.angle_gamma   90.00
#
_symmetry.space_group_name_H-M   'P 1'
#
loop_
_entity.id
_entity.type
_entity.pdbx_description
1 polymer ?
#
loop_
_entity_poly.entity_id
_entity_poly.type
_entity_poly.pdbx_seq_one_letter_code
_entity_poly.pdbx_strand_id
1 'polypeptide(L)'
;MAKNSVIPFKELGGSAPIVRLGVMWRGKSSEGPSIDIDHSVTLLHKDGRDRQVYYGNPTYSGGTRNMTLASSSGDITSCGGNTSAFSTEIVDLDIAGLKADGVTNFFNTFIDFGGRTSIGNLECYIFMQVLKSNKVPTQPNRSNVKIDLGRTDYAMHIDPNNVDNTGSYIGLHFDLENDQIEVLAIPVKSPSGAYSNVRTMGPKFFETIQSRNPPLTLGYALDKAFSDEQLVPFPGEASIVISRQTAEELDVDGDTVTVLHPGKDGEKINEFIFA
;
A
#
# COMPACT_ATOMS: atom_id res chain seq x y z
N MET A 1 4.40 0.14 21.62
CA MET A 1 3.33 -0.09 20.62
C MET A 1 2.84 1.17 19.79
N ALA A 2 3.12 1.40 18.46
CA ALA A 2 2.68 2.54 17.57
C ALA A 2 1.83 2.19 16.26
N LYS A 3 0.52 2.54 16.17
CA LYS A 3 -0.50 2.13 15.15
C LYS A 3 -0.36 2.93 13.84
N ASN A 4 -0.37 2.25 12.68
CA ASN A 4 -1.02 2.63 11.41
C ASN A 4 -0.48 1.88 10.17
N SER A 5 0.41 0.90 10.33
CA SER A 5 0.80 -0.03 9.25
C SER A 5 -0.37 -0.89 8.74
N VAL A 6 -1.42 -1.10 9.54
CA VAL A 6 -2.55 -1.99 9.22
C VAL A 6 -3.90 -1.25 9.18
N ILE A 7 -4.62 -1.34 8.05
CA ILE A 7 -5.98 -0.79 7.84
C ILE A 7 -6.98 -1.96 7.76
N PRO A 8 -7.96 -2.06 8.69
CA PRO A 8 -9.01 -3.08 8.64
C PRO A 8 -9.96 -2.90 7.44
N PHE A 9 -10.34 -3.97 6.74
CA PHE A 9 -11.20 -3.90 5.55
C PHE A 9 -12.58 -3.29 5.81
N LYS A 10 -13.11 -3.41 7.03
CA LYS A 10 -14.37 -2.77 7.46
C LYS A 10 -14.35 -1.24 7.32
N GLU A 11 -13.17 -0.63 7.29
CA GLU A 11 -12.98 0.82 7.16
C GLU A 11 -13.05 1.26 5.66
N LEU A 12 -13.08 0.32 4.72
CA LEU A 12 -13.25 0.54 3.27
C LEU A 12 -14.72 0.74 2.84
N GLY A 13 -15.66 0.94 3.77
CA GLY A 13 -17.00 1.46 3.45
C GLY A 13 -17.96 0.54 2.68
N GLY A 14 -17.78 -0.79 2.68
CA GLY A 14 -18.75 -1.71 2.07
C GLY A 14 -18.47 -3.20 2.30
N SER A 15 -19.49 -4.04 2.12
CA SER A 15 -19.42 -5.50 2.27
C SER A 15 -18.82 -6.24 1.07
N ALA A 16 -18.63 -5.56 -0.06
CA ALA A 16 -18.02 -6.09 -1.28
C ALA A 16 -17.42 -4.95 -2.13
N PRO A 17 -16.35 -4.28 -1.68
CA PRO A 17 -15.77 -3.16 -2.41
C PRO A 17 -15.07 -3.63 -3.69
N ILE A 18 -15.13 -2.80 -4.74
CA ILE A 18 -14.10 -2.84 -5.78
C ILE A 18 -12.97 -1.95 -5.30
N VAL A 19 -11.77 -2.50 -5.17
CA VAL A 19 -10.57 -1.73 -4.80
C VAL A 19 -9.80 -1.40 -6.07
N ARG A 20 -9.51 -0.12 -6.30
CA ARG A 20 -8.57 0.34 -7.30
C ARG A 20 -7.24 0.59 -6.63
N LEU A 21 -6.19 -0.10 -7.08
CA LEU A 21 -4.81 0.22 -6.73
C LEU A 21 -4.18 0.91 -7.92
N GLY A 22 -3.22 1.80 -7.69
CA GLY A 22 -2.47 2.40 -8.78
C GLY A 22 -1.14 2.97 -8.35
N VAL A 23 -0.33 3.25 -9.36
CA VAL A 23 0.86 4.09 -9.27
C VAL A 23 0.66 5.27 -10.21
N MET A 24 1.05 6.46 -9.77
CA MET A 24 1.11 7.63 -10.64
C MET A 24 2.46 8.32 -10.50
N TRP A 25 2.99 8.81 -11.61
CA TRP A 25 4.33 9.40 -11.65
C TRP A 25 4.44 10.54 -12.64
N ARG A 26 5.35 11.48 -12.36
CA ARG A 26 5.84 12.48 -13.31
C ARG A 26 7.31 12.80 -13.06
N GLY A 27 8.02 13.21 -14.11
CA GLY A 27 9.40 13.67 -13.99
C GLY A 27 9.48 15.02 -13.25
N LYS A 28 10.45 15.16 -12.33
CA LYS A 28 10.62 16.37 -11.51
C LYS A 28 11.15 17.61 -12.25
N SER A 29 11.58 17.48 -13.51
CA SER A 29 12.11 18.61 -14.31
C SER A 29 11.98 18.38 -15.81
N SER A 30 12.28 19.42 -16.60
CA SER A 30 12.33 19.41 -18.07
C SER A 30 13.46 18.59 -18.70
N GLU A 31 14.27 17.89 -17.91
CA GLU A 31 15.48 17.19 -18.37
C GLU A 31 15.47 15.67 -18.11
N GLY A 32 14.41 15.14 -17.49
CA GLY A 32 14.25 13.69 -17.30
C GLY A 32 13.66 13.01 -18.55
N PRO A 33 14.24 11.90 -19.05
CA PRO A 33 13.58 11.11 -20.08
C PRO A 33 12.27 10.53 -19.56
N SER A 34 11.38 10.19 -20.49
CA SER A 34 10.21 9.36 -20.19
C SER A 34 10.61 8.12 -19.39
N ILE A 35 10.04 7.96 -18.20
CA ILE A 35 10.18 6.74 -17.40
C ILE A 35 8.92 5.91 -17.59
N ASP A 36 9.15 4.66 -17.95
CA ASP A 36 8.17 3.62 -18.14
C ASP A 36 8.03 2.87 -16.80
N ILE A 37 6.84 2.89 -16.20
CA ILE A 37 6.57 2.31 -14.88
C ILE A 37 5.49 1.24 -15.00
N ASP A 38 5.92 -0.02 -14.97
CA ASP A 38 5.05 -1.19 -14.91
C ASP A 38 4.33 -1.22 -13.56
N HIS A 39 2.99 -1.11 -13.52
CA HIS A 39 2.19 -1.47 -12.34
C HIS A 39 1.70 -2.92 -12.42
N SER A 40 1.79 -3.63 -11.31
CA SER A 40 1.25 -4.98 -11.22
C SER A 40 0.70 -5.33 -9.84
N VAL A 41 -0.23 -6.30 -9.83
CA VAL A 41 -0.69 -6.97 -8.61
C VAL A 41 -0.39 -8.46 -8.72
N THR A 42 0.20 -9.03 -7.68
CA THR A 42 0.35 -10.48 -7.52
C THR A 42 -0.71 -10.99 -6.56
N LEU A 43 -1.58 -11.86 -7.05
CA LEU A 43 -2.61 -12.58 -6.31
C LEU A 43 -2.05 -13.93 -5.85
N LEU A 44 -2.28 -14.29 -4.60
CA LEU A 44 -1.83 -15.55 -3.98
C LEU A 44 -3.05 -16.37 -3.56
N HIS A 45 -3.15 -17.60 -4.04
CA HIS A 45 -4.24 -18.53 -3.71
C HIS A 45 -3.87 -19.45 -2.53
N LYS A 46 -4.90 -19.93 -1.84
CA LYS A 46 -4.78 -20.87 -0.72
C LYS A 46 -4.08 -22.19 -1.08
N ASP A 47 -4.15 -22.58 -2.34
CA ASP A 47 -3.51 -23.80 -2.88
C ASP A 47 -2.06 -23.58 -3.33
N GLY A 48 -1.46 -22.42 -3.03
CA GLY A 48 -0.08 -22.08 -3.34
C GLY A 48 0.14 -21.60 -4.78
N ARG A 49 -0.91 -21.48 -5.61
CA ARG A 49 -0.80 -20.84 -6.94
C ARG A 49 -0.72 -19.32 -6.81
N ASP A 50 0.13 -18.70 -7.61
CA ASP A 50 0.14 -17.25 -7.82
C ASP A 50 -0.49 -16.87 -9.18
N ARG A 51 -0.98 -15.64 -9.29
CA ARG A 51 -1.46 -15.04 -10.55
C ARG A 51 -1.09 -13.55 -10.58
N GLN A 52 -0.50 -13.10 -11.67
CA GLN A 52 -0.08 -11.70 -11.84
C GLN A 52 -1.03 -10.96 -12.79
N VAL A 53 -1.45 -9.75 -12.41
CA VAL A 53 -2.25 -8.83 -13.23
C VAL A 53 -1.44 -7.56 -13.50
N TYR A 54 -1.14 -7.33 -14.78
CA TYR A 54 -0.27 -6.27 -15.30
C TYR A 54 -0.53 -6.12 -16.81
N TYR A 55 0.06 -5.14 -17.50
CA TYR A 55 -0.22 -4.90 -18.93
C TYR A 55 -0.15 -6.15 -19.83
N GLY A 56 0.85 -7.02 -19.62
CA GLY A 56 1.06 -8.26 -20.39
C GLY A 56 0.16 -9.44 -19.99
N ASN A 57 -0.59 -9.31 -18.88
CA ASN A 57 -1.68 -10.20 -18.50
C ASN A 57 -2.80 -9.37 -17.84
N PRO A 58 -3.56 -8.58 -18.61
CA PRO A 58 -4.27 -7.40 -18.09
C PRO A 58 -5.61 -7.71 -17.44
N THR A 59 -6.02 -8.98 -17.40
CA THR A 59 -7.28 -9.43 -16.79
C THR A 59 -7.09 -10.75 -16.07
N TYR A 60 -7.63 -10.84 -14.86
CA TYR A 60 -7.85 -12.08 -14.16
C TYR A 60 -9.34 -12.39 -14.08
N SER A 61 -9.74 -13.62 -14.44
CA SER A 61 -11.12 -14.09 -14.38
C SER A 61 -11.19 -15.35 -13.52
N GLY A 62 -12.10 -15.34 -12.54
CA GLY A 62 -12.27 -16.45 -11.60
C GLY A 62 -12.98 -17.64 -12.24
N GLY A 63 -12.58 -18.86 -11.83
CA GLY A 63 -13.03 -20.11 -12.44
C GLY A 63 -14.51 -20.42 -12.23
N THR A 64 -15.16 -19.75 -11.29
CA THR A 64 -16.57 -19.97 -10.92
C THR A 64 -17.56 -18.98 -11.54
N ARG A 65 -17.11 -17.86 -12.14
CA ARG A 65 -18.01 -16.76 -12.54
C ARG A 65 -17.93 -16.32 -14.00
N ASN A 66 -16.90 -16.67 -14.78
CA ASN A 66 -16.63 -16.06 -16.10
C ASN A 66 -16.61 -14.51 -16.07
N MET A 67 -16.38 -13.93 -14.88
CA MET A 67 -16.31 -12.49 -14.64
C MET A 67 -14.87 -12.10 -14.38
N THR A 68 -14.47 -10.95 -14.92
CA THR A 68 -13.19 -10.31 -14.61
C THR A 68 -13.18 -9.90 -13.13
N LEU A 69 -12.31 -10.54 -12.33
CA LEU A 69 -12.12 -10.28 -10.92
C LEU A 69 -11.01 -9.26 -10.65
N ALA A 70 -10.05 -9.12 -11.58
CA ALA A 70 -9.12 -8.00 -11.56
C ALA A 70 -8.77 -7.56 -12.99
N SER A 71 -8.54 -6.26 -13.20
CA SER A 71 -8.14 -5.72 -14.51
C SER A 71 -7.22 -4.51 -14.41
N SER A 72 -6.10 -4.59 -15.13
CA SER A 72 -5.15 -3.50 -15.37
C SER A 72 -5.70 -2.49 -16.39
N SER A 73 -5.32 -1.22 -16.26
CA SER A 73 -5.51 -0.17 -17.26
C SER A 73 -4.83 -0.45 -18.60
N GLY A 74 -3.83 -1.32 -18.64
CA GLY A 74 -2.83 -1.39 -19.71
C GLY A 74 -1.59 -0.54 -19.38
N ASP A 75 -0.63 -0.60 -20.30
CA ASP A 75 0.72 -0.01 -20.28
C ASP A 75 0.69 1.51 -20.61
N ILE A 76 1.40 2.31 -19.81
CA ILE A 76 1.68 3.74 -20.03
C ILE A 76 3.19 4.01 -20.06
N THR A 77 3.88 3.56 -21.12
CA THR A 77 5.32 3.83 -21.39
C THR A 77 5.82 5.29 -21.28
N SER A 78 4.94 6.31 -21.21
CA SER A 78 5.37 7.70 -21.04
C SER A 78 4.35 8.66 -20.43
N CYS A 79 4.85 9.69 -19.74
CA CYS A 79 4.09 10.90 -19.38
C CYS A 79 3.98 11.91 -20.55
N GLY A 80 4.50 11.56 -21.73
CA GLY A 80 4.79 12.51 -22.79
C GLY A 80 5.75 13.61 -22.34
N GLY A 81 5.99 14.61 -23.19
CA GLY A 81 6.79 15.80 -22.83
C GLY A 81 6.12 16.75 -21.84
N ASN A 82 5.08 16.31 -21.11
CA ASN A 82 4.26 17.15 -20.25
C ASN A 82 4.56 16.89 -18.77
N THR A 83 5.56 17.59 -18.23
CA THR A 83 5.97 17.50 -16.82
C THR A 83 4.90 18.01 -15.83
N SER A 84 3.81 18.64 -16.29
CA SER A 84 2.73 19.08 -15.41
C SER A 84 1.71 17.97 -15.10
N ALA A 85 1.61 16.95 -15.95
CA ALA A 85 0.65 15.85 -15.82
C ALA A 85 1.29 14.59 -15.23
N PHE A 86 0.51 13.82 -14.47
CA PHE A 86 0.89 12.48 -14.04
C PHE A 86 0.55 11.44 -15.12
N SER A 87 1.49 10.55 -15.40
CA SER A 87 1.16 9.20 -15.88
C SER A 87 0.47 8.43 -14.76
N THR A 88 -0.36 7.45 -15.10
CA THR A 88 -1.03 6.63 -14.10
C THR A 88 -1.39 5.27 -14.66
N GLU A 89 -0.99 4.22 -13.95
CA GLU A 89 -1.47 2.86 -14.15
C GLU A 89 -2.28 2.41 -12.94
N ILE A 90 -3.32 1.60 -13.20
CA ILE A 90 -4.23 1.09 -12.19
C ILE A 90 -4.55 -0.38 -12.41
N VAL A 91 -4.87 -1.07 -11.32
CA VAL A 91 -5.56 -2.35 -11.31
C VAL A 91 -6.82 -2.22 -10.46
N ASP A 92 -7.99 -2.51 -11.04
CA ASP A 92 -9.25 -2.66 -10.30
C ASP A 92 -9.41 -4.12 -9.87
N LEU A 93 -9.87 -4.36 -8.64
CA LEU A 93 -10.00 -5.68 -8.00
C LEU A 93 -11.38 -5.85 -7.34
N ASP A 94 -12.11 -6.92 -7.67
CA ASP A 94 -13.30 -7.38 -6.95
C ASP A 94 -12.89 -8.20 -5.73
N ILE A 95 -12.83 -7.57 -4.56
CA ILE A 95 -12.37 -8.22 -3.32
C ILE A 95 -13.25 -9.42 -2.94
N ALA A 96 -14.57 -9.31 -3.12
CA ALA A 96 -15.49 -10.39 -2.78
C ALA A 96 -15.38 -11.56 -3.77
N GLY A 97 -15.22 -11.25 -5.06
CA GLY A 97 -14.96 -12.24 -6.10
C GLY A 97 -13.62 -12.96 -5.93
N LEU A 98 -12.54 -12.23 -5.61
CA LEU A 98 -11.21 -12.81 -5.35
C LEU A 98 -11.22 -13.74 -4.13
N LYS A 99 -11.86 -13.34 -3.01
CA LYS A 99 -12.08 -14.22 -1.86
C LYS A 99 -12.86 -15.49 -2.25
N ALA A 100 -13.93 -15.35 -3.03
CA ALA A 100 -14.74 -16.49 -3.47
C ALA A 100 -14.00 -17.44 -4.44
N ASP A 101 -12.97 -16.96 -5.14
CA ASP A 101 -12.08 -17.74 -6.01
C ASP A 101 -10.84 -18.30 -5.27
N GLY A 102 -10.78 -18.13 -3.95
CA GLY A 102 -9.75 -18.72 -3.09
C GLY A 102 -8.43 -17.95 -3.07
N VAL A 103 -8.41 -16.68 -3.47
CA VAL A 103 -7.30 -15.76 -3.20
C VAL A 103 -7.27 -15.45 -1.70
N THR A 104 -6.12 -15.64 -1.06
CA THR A 104 -5.91 -15.37 0.37
C THR A 104 -5.18 -14.07 0.60
N ASN A 105 -4.24 -13.73 -0.26
CA ASN A 105 -3.42 -12.52 -0.13
C ASN A 105 -3.17 -11.91 -1.52
N PHE A 106 -2.90 -10.61 -1.58
CA PHE A 106 -2.26 -10.01 -2.74
C PHE A 106 -1.39 -8.81 -2.35
N PHE A 107 -0.49 -8.40 -3.23
CA PHE A 107 0.29 -7.18 -3.07
C PHE A 107 0.48 -6.46 -4.40
N ASN A 108 0.54 -5.13 -4.36
CA ASN A 108 0.85 -4.32 -5.54
C ASN A 108 2.31 -3.91 -5.57
N THR A 109 2.87 -3.87 -6.78
CA THR A 109 4.26 -3.49 -7.02
C THR A 109 4.33 -2.53 -8.20
N PHE A 110 5.40 -1.75 -8.26
CA PHE A 110 5.76 -1.02 -9.47
C PHE A 110 7.26 -1.16 -9.79
N ILE A 111 7.63 -1.00 -11.06
CA ILE A 111 8.98 -1.25 -11.59
C ILE A 111 9.35 -0.19 -12.64
N ASP A 112 10.53 0.44 -12.50
CA ASP A 112 11.23 1.18 -13.58
C ASP A 112 11.63 0.20 -14.67
N PHE A 113 10.87 0.22 -15.77
CA PHE A 113 11.05 -0.68 -16.89
C PHE A 113 12.37 -0.38 -17.60
N GLY A 114 13.27 -1.37 -17.55
CA GLY A 114 14.63 -1.24 -18.06
C GLY A 114 15.69 -0.78 -17.06
N GLY A 115 15.32 -0.35 -15.84
CA GLY A 115 16.27 -0.08 -14.75
C GLY A 115 17.30 1.01 -15.06
N ARG A 116 16.90 2.03 -15.82
CA ARG A 116 17.81 3.06 -16.36
C ARG A 116 17.78 4.37 -15.58
N THR A 117 16.77 4.58 -14.73
CA THR A 117 16.56 5.87 -14.08
C THR A 117 16.18 5.69 -12.62
N SER A 118 16.77 6.50 -11.73
CA SER A 118 16.39 6.46 -10.32
C SER A 118 14.96 6.98 -10.14
N ILE A 119 14.14 6.23 -9.39
CA ILE A 119 12.84 6.69 -8.86
C ILE A 119 13.00 8.03 -8.11
N GLY A 120 14.20 8.33 -7.59
CA GLY A 120 14.54 9.63 -7.01
C GLY A 120 14.20 10.85 -7.89
N ASN A 121 14.25 10.69 -9.22
CA ASN A 121 13.95 11.73 -10.20
C ASN A 121 12.44 11.87 -10.52
N LEU A 122 11.60 10.99 -9.98
CA LEU A 122 10.15 11.04 -10.09
C LEU A 122 9.50 11.67 -8.87
N GLU A 123 8.44 12.43 -9.10
CA GLU A 123 7.38 12.59 -8.12
C GLU A 123 6.41 11.42 -8.35
N CYS A 124 6.36 10.49 -7.39
CA CYS A 124 5.69 9.20 -7.55
C CYS A 124 4.80 8.92 -6.33
N TYR A 125 3.59 8.43 -6.59
CA TYR A 125 2.63 8.04 -5.55
C TYR A 125 2.08 6.64 -5.82
N ILE A 126 1.95 5.85 -4.76
CA ILE A 126 1.05 4.69 -4.75
C ILE A 126 -0.26 5.12 -4.12
N PHE A 127 -1.38 4.73 -4.71
CA PHE A 127 -2.70 5.07 -4.19
C PHE A 127 -3.66 3.89 -4.21
N MET A 128 -4.67 4.00 -3.35
CA MET A 128 -5.84 3.15 -3.32
C MET A 128 -7.09 4.03 -3.41
N GLN A 129 -8.09 3.58 -4.16
CA GLN A 129 -9.43 4.14 -4.18
C GLN A 129 -10.47 3.03 -4.04
N VAL A 130 -11.43 3.20 -3.14
CA VAL A 130 -12.55 2.29 -2.99
C VAL A 130 -13.69 2.74 -3.88
N LEU A 131 -14.12 1.85 -4.77
CA LEU A 131 -15.20 2.06 -5.71
C LEU A 131 -16.45 1.31 -5.22
N LYS A 132 -17.61 1.93 -5.42
CA LYS A 132 -18.91 1.37 -5.01
C LYS A 132 -19.10 -0.06 -5.57
N SER A 133 -19.62 -0.95 -4.72
CA SER A 133 -19.79 -2.39 -4.95
C SER A 133 -20.64 -2.80 -6.15
N ASN A 134 -21.42 -1.86 -6.73
CA ASN A 134 -22.19 -2.10 -7.95
C ASN A 134 -21.38 -1.90 -9.24
N LYS A 135 -20.09 -1.57 -9.14
CA LYS A 135 -19.15 -1.59 -10.27
C LYS A 135 -18.53 -2.97 -10.39
N VAL A 136 -18.18 -3.37 -11.60
CA VAL A 136 -17.26 -4.46 -11.89
C VAL A 136 -15.88 -3.89 -12.24
N PRO A 137 -14.78 -4.65 -12.09
CA PRO A 137 -13.52 -4.32 -12.73
C PRO A 137 -13.75 -4.03 -14.22
N THR A 138 -13.43 -2.82 -14.66
CA THR A 138 -13.70 -2.40 -16.04
C THR A 138 -12.73 -3.06 -17.02
N GLN A 139 -13.10 -3.18 -18.30
CA GLN A 139 -12.26 -3.83 -19.33
C GLN A 139 -10.86 -3.18 -19.44
N PRO A 140 -9.83 -3.91 -19.93
CA PRO A 140 -8.45 -3.40 -20.01
C PRO A 140 -8.27 -2.34 -21.12
N ASN A 141 -7.07 -1.75 -21.19
CA ASN A 141 -6.65 -0.75 -22.19
C ASN A 141 -7.51 0.52 -22.19
N ARG A 142 -7.59 1.18 -21.02
CA ARG A 142 -8.47 2.32 -20.77
C ARG A 142 -7.79 3.66 -21.03
N SER A 143 -7.76 4.08 -22.29
CA SER A 143 -7.43 5.47 -22.59
C SER A 143 -8.46 6.41 -21.94
N ASN A 144 -7.98 7.49 -21.30
CA ASN A 144 -8.76 8.54 -20.62
C ASN A 144 -9.32 8.23 -19.21
N VAL A 145 -8.71 7.35 -18.42
CA VAL A 145 -9.00 7.30 -16.98
C VAL A 145 -8.44 8.55 -16.29
N LYS A 146 -9.32 9.49 -15.91
CA LYS A 146 -8.95 10.60 -15.03
C LYS A 146 -8.96 10.12 -13.58
N ILE A 147 -7.81 10.16 -12.92
CA ILE A 147 -7.68 9.98 -11.48
C ILE A 147 -7.68 11.36 -10.81
N ASP A 148 -8.54 11.52 -9.81
CA ASP A 148 -8.60 12.70 -8.95
C ASP A 148 -8.00 12.31 -7.60
N LEU A 149 -6.78 12.80 -7.31
CA LEU A 149 -6.08 12.57 -6.04
C LEU A 149 -6.89 13.06 -4.84
N GLY A 150 -7.74 14.08 -5.00
CA GLY A 150 -8.65 14.53 -3.94
C GLY A 150 -9.78 13.55 -3.64
N ARG A 151 -9.83 12.39 -4.32
CA ARG A 151 -10.83 11.33 -4.16
C ARG A 151 -10.22 9.93 -4.00
N THR A 152 -8.92 9.82 -3.72
CA THR A 152 -8.30 8.56 -3.32
C THR A 152 -8.43 8.38 -1.81
N ASP A 153 -8.96 7.23 -1.37
CA ASP A 153 -9.12 6.88 0.04
C ASP A 153 -7.77 6.70 0.75
N TYR A 154 -6.70 6.42 0.00
CA TYR A 154 -5.32 6.42 0.47
C TYR A 154 -4.36 6.81 -0.64
N ALA A 155 -3.33 7.60 -0.31
CA ALA A 155 -2.20 7.88 -1.18
C ALA A 155 -0.91 8.02 -0.36
N MET A 156 0.19 7.50 -0.89
CA MET A 156 1.53 7.55 -0.29
C MET A 156 2.53 8.08 -1.31
N HIS A 157 3.19 9.18 -0.97
CA HIS A 157 4.32 9.70 -1.72
C HIS A 157 5.54 8.80 -1.50
N ILE A 158 6.21 8.40 -2.58
CA ILE A 158 7.46 7.63 -2.50
C ILE A 158 8.61 8.60 -2.26
N ASP A 159 9.18 8.60 -1.05
CA ASP A 159 10.29 9.48 -0.70
C ASP A 159 11.53 9.12 -1.55
N PRO A 160 12.01 10.02 -2.43
CA PRO A 160 13.15 9.77 -3.31
C PRO A 160 14.45 9.43 -2.56
N ASN A 161 14.58 9.82 -1.29
CA ASN A 161 15.79 9.62 -0.49
C ASN A 161 15.85 8.22 0.16
N ASN A 162 14.72 7.50 0.18
CA ASN A 162 14.60 6.15 0.76
C ASN A 162 14.60 5.03 -0.31
N VAL A 163 14.74 5.38 -1.60
CA VAL A 163 14.84 4.45 -2.74
C VAL A 163 16.20 4.54 -3.42
N ASP A 164 17.21 3.97 -2.75
CA ASP A 164 18.62 3.96 -3.16
C ASP A 164 18.85 3.14 -4.46
N ASN A 165 18.54 3.76 -5.61
CA ASN A 165 18.68 3.22 -6.96
C ASN A 165 18.01 1.83 -7.17
N THR A 166 16.95 1.52 -6.42
CA THR A 166 16.40 0.15 -6.41
C THR A 166 15.55 -0.19 -7.62
N GLY A 167 14.94 0.79 -8.28
CA GLY A 167 14.13 0.64 -9.50
C GLY A 167 12.79 -0.09 -9.32
N SER A 168 12.62 -0.91 -8.29
CA SER A 168 11.39 -1.67 -8.02
C SER A 168 10.91 -1.49 -6.59
N TYR A 169 9.61 -1.66 -6.36
CA TYR A 169 8.97 -1.32 -5.08
C TYR A 169 7.71 -2.17 -4.79
N ILE A 170 7.46 -2.47 -3.52
CA ILE A 170 6.21 -3.08 -3.02
C ILE A 170 5.43 -2.04 -2.21
N GLY A 171 4.22 -1.73 -2.65
CA GLY A 171 3.37 -0.69 -2.05
C GLY A 171 2.56 -1.18 -0.87
N LEU A 172 1.45 -1.83 -1.20
CA LEU A 172 0.46 -2.34 -0.26
C LEU A 172 0.35 -3.86 -0.37
N HIS A 173 0.13 -4.51 0.77
CA HIS A 173 -0.27 -5.91 0.89
C HIS A 173 -1.69 -6.00 1.44
N PHE A 174 -2.46 -6.98 1.00
CA PHE A 174 -3.84 -7.20 1.39
C PHE A 174 -3.97 -8.65 1.80
N ASP A 175 -4.24 -8.87 3.09
CA ASP A 175 -4.58 -10.16 3.66
C ASP A 175 -6.12 -10.29 3.66
N LEU A 176 -6.61 -11.14 2.75
CA LEU A 176 -8.02 -11.39 2.54
C LEU A 176 -8.58 -12.42 3.54
N GLU A 177 -7.74 -13.21 4.19
CA GLU A 177 -8.15 -14.16 5.24
C GLU A 177 -8.35 -13.43 6.57
N ASN A 178 -7.51 -12.44 6.89
CA ASN A 178 -7.56 -11.66 8.14
C ASN A 178 -8.21 -10.27 8.01
N ASP A 179 -8.71 -9.90 6.83
CA ASP A 179 -9.39 -8.62 6.53
C ASP A 179 -8.52 -7.36 6.84
N GLN A 180 -7.26 -7.40 6.39
CA GLN A 180 -6.23 -6.39 6.70
C GLN A 180 -5.49 -5.90 5.45
N ILE A 181 -5.35 -4.58 5.29
CA ILE A 181 -4.36 -3.98 4.39
C ILE A 181 -3.13 -3.66 5.21
N GLU A 182 -1.94 -3.96 4.71
CA GLU A 182 -0.67 -3.53 5.25
C GLU A 182 0.03 -2.55 4.30
N VAL A 183 0.47 -1.41 4.82
CA VAL A 183 1.37 -0.48 4.10
C VAL A 183 2.79 -1.01 4.25
N LEU A 184 3.39 -1.48 3.16
CA LEU A 184 4.73 -2.08 3.17
C LEU A 184 5.82 -1.06 2.87
N ALA A 185 5.63 -0.26 1.82
CA ALA A 185 6.59 0.77 1.41
C ALA A 185 8.03 0.25 1.17
N ILE A 186 8.18 -0.99 0.69
CA ILE A 186 9.49 -1.67 0.62
C ILE A 186 10.18 -1.46 -0.74
N PRO A 187 11.38 -0.86 -0.80
CA PRO A 187 12.21 -0.83 -2.00
C PRO A 187 12.87 -2.20 -2.23
N VAL A 188 12.80 -2.71 -3.46
CA VAL A 188 13.39 -4.02 -3.83
C VAL A 188 14.43 -3.82 -4.93
N LYS A 189 15.68 -4.14 -4.62
CA LYS A 189 16.82 -3.84 -5.51
C LYS A 189 16.82 -4.70 -6.77
N SER A 190 16.63 -4.07 -7.92
CA SER A 190 16.87 -4.66 -9.24
C SER A 190 18.32 -5.15 -9.38
N PRO A 191 18.59 -6.24 -10.13
CA PRO A 191 19.96 -6.66 -10.41
C PRO A 191 20.68 -5.59 -11.25
N SER A 192 21.92 -5.27 -10.90
CA SER A 192 22.71 -4.23 -11.58
C SER A 192 22.83 -4.51 -13.09
N GLY A 193 22.48 -3.54 -13.92
CA GLY A 193 22.55 -3.64 -15.39
C GLY A 193 21.54 -4.60 -16.03
N ALA A 194 20.60 -5.16 -15.27
CA ALA A 194 19.59 -6.07 -15.79
C ALA A 194 18.25 -5.37 -16.05
N TYR A 195 17.63 -5.71 -17.18
CA TYR A 195 16.27 -5.33 -17.51
C TYR A 195 15.29 -5.89 -16.47
N SER A 196 14.52 -5.00 -15.84
CA SER A 196 13.57 -5.31 -14.77
C SER A 196 12.14 -5.26 -15.32
N ASN A 197 11.35 -6.29 -15.00
CA ASN A 197 9.90 -6.33 -15.26
C ASN A 197 9.22 -7.28 -14.25
N VAL A 198 7.89 -7.38 -14.32
CA VAL A 198 7.06 -8.17 -13.40
C VAL A 198 7.48 -9.64 -13.32
N ARG A 199 7.97 -10.23 -14.42
CA ARG A 199 8.41 -11.64 -14.47
C ARG A 199 9.79 -11.84 -13.84
N THR A 200 10.72 -10.91 -13.99
CA THR A 200 12.07 -11.02 -13.41
C THR A 200 12.11 -10.59 -11.95
N MET A 201 11.26 -9.66 -11.53
CA MET A 201 11.19 -9.17 -10.15
C MET A 201 10.15 -9.90 -9.28
N GLY A 202 9.13 -10.53 -9.88
CA GLY A 202 8.09 -11.31 -9.18
C GLY A 202 8.61 -12.25 -8.08
N PRO A 203 9.58 -13.14 -8.37
CA PRO A 203 10.17 -14.01 -7.35
C PRO A 203 10.83 -13.25 -6.20
N LYS A 204 11.55 -12.14 -6.47
CA LYS A 204 12.17 -11.31 -5.43
C LYS A 204 11.14 -10.60 -4.56
N PHE A 205 10.05 -10.11 -5.15
CA PHE A 205 8.98 -9.51 -4.36
C PHE A 205 8.37 -10.54 -3.41
N PHE A 206 8.08 -11.75 -3.91
CA PHE A 206 7.56 -12.84 -3.10
C PHE A 206 8.54 -13.26 -1.99
N GLU A 207 9.82 -13.41 -2.32
CA GLU A 207 10.89 -13.71 -1.35
C GLU A 207 11.02 -12.60 -0.29
N THR A 208 10.87 -11.32 -0.66
CA THR A 208 10.82 -10.17 0.27
C THR A 208 9.60 -10.23 1.18
N ILE A 209 8.42 -10.60 0.65
CA ILE A 209 7.18 -10.77 1.43
C ILE A 209 7.28 -11.96 2.41
N GLN A 210 7.97 -13.04 2.04
CA GLN A 210 8.13 -14.24 2.87
C GLN A 210 9.26 -14.13 3.90
N SER A 211 10.36 -13.47 3.55
CA SER A 211 11.55 -13.33 4.42
C SER A 211 11.47 -12.19 5.42
N ARG A 212 10.45 -11.31 5.30
CA ARG A 212 10.21 -10.29 6.33
C ARG A 212 9.90 -10.97 7.67
N ASN A 213 10.65 -10.57 8.70
CA ASN A 213 10.20 -10.77 10.07
C ASN A 213 8.81 -10.14 10.23
N PRO A 214 7.97 -10.66 11.15
CA PRO A 214 6.53 -10.40 11.16
C PRO A 214 6.21 -8.91 11.11
N PRO A 215 5.07 -8.53 10.48
CA PRO A 215 4.72 -7.15 10.19
C PRO A 215 4.94 -6.27 11.43
N LEU A 216 5.58 -5.11 11.24
CA LEU A 216 5.75 -4.12 12.29
C LEU A 216 4.36 -3.62 12.70
N THR A 217 3.80 -4.31 13.68
CA THR A 217 2.54 -3.97 14.34
C THR A 217 2.68 -2.63 15.05
N LEU A 218 1.58 -2.15 15.62
CA LEU A 218 1.67 -1.21 16.74
C LEU A 218 2.68 -1.75 17.75
N GLY A 219 2.40 -2.89 18.39
CA GLY A 219 3.28 -3.60 19.36
C GLY A 219 4.75 -3.16 19.37
N TYR A 220 5.49 -3.60 18.35
CA TYR A 220 6.95 -3.49 18.28
C TYR A 220 7.55 -2.07 18.36
N ALA A 221 6.84 -1.03 17.91
CA ALA A 221 7.47 0.26 17.61
C ALA A 221 7.61 1.26 18.78
N LEU A 222 6.74 1.22 19.82
CA LEU A 222 7.05 1.98 21.07
C LEU A 222 7.84 1.16 22.09
N ASP A 223 7.85 -0.17 21.97
CA ASP A 223 8.70 -1.05 22.79
C ASP A 223 10.20 -0.86 22.41
N LYS A 224 10.45 -0.04 21.37
CA LYS A 224 11.76 0.48 20.94
C LYS A 224 11.91 2.00 21.08
N ALA A 225 10.84 2.74 21.42
CA ALA A 225 10.86 4.20 21.57
C ALA A 225 10.93 4.64 23.03
N PHE A 226 10.50 3.79 23.97
CA PHE A 226 10.50 4.06 25.40
C PHE A 226 11.60 3.28 26.13
N SER A 227 12.17 3.88 27.18
CA SER A 227 13.00 3.17 28.15
C SER A 227 12.13 2.34 29.11
N ASP A 228 12.73 1.35 29.78
CA ASP A 228 12.02 0.53 30.78
C ASP A 228 11.41 1.38 31.92
N GLU A 229 11.95 2.57 32.18
CA GLU A 229 11.46 3.53 33.18
C GLU A 229 10.15 4.26 32.76
N GLN A 230 9.79 4.20 31.48
CA GLN A 230 8.57 4.82 30.93
C GLN A 230 7.41 3.82 30.78
N LEU A 231 7.61 2.56 31.20
CA LEU A 231 6.61 1.50 31.17
C LEU A 231 6.11 1.20 32.58
N VAL A 232 4.86 1.56 32.88
CA VAL A 232 4.20 1.23 34.15
C VAL A 232 3.30 -0.01 34.00
N PRO A 233 3.12 -0.82 35.06
CA PRO A 233 2.32 -2.05 35.00
C PRO A 233 0.82 -1.82 34.85
N PHE A 234 0.31 -0.65 35.25
CA PHE A 234 -1.12 -0.31 35.19
C PHE A 234 -1.37 1.12 34.66
N PRO A 235 -2.45 1.38 33.89
CA PRO A 235 -2.72 2.70 33.33
C PRO A 235 -2.83 3.82 34.39
N GLY A 236 -3.33 3.52 35.59
CA GLY A 236 -3.48 4.48 36.69
C GLY A 236 -2.16 4.91 37.35
N GLU A 237 -1.04 4.27 37.03
CA GLU A 237 0.30 4.66 37.50
C GLU A 237 1.04 5.56 36.49
N ALA A 238 0.47 5.80 35.30
CA ALA A 238 1.05 6.65 34.27
C ALA A 238 0.55 8.09 34.39
N SER A 239 1.43 9.08 34.22
CA SER A 239 1.01 10.48 34.05
C SER A 239 0.27 10.71 32.72
N ILE A 240 0.54 9.88 31.71
CA ILE A 240 -0.04 9.95 30.36
C ILE A 240 -0.34 8.55 29.84
N VAL A 241 -1.55 8.30 29.34
CA VAL A 241 -1.97 7.02 28.74
C VAL A 241 -2.41 7.24 27.30
N ILE A 242 -1.74 6.61 26.34
CA ILE A 242 -2.14 6.67 24.91
C ILE A 242 -3.09 5.50 24.60
N SER A 243 -4.40 5.76 24.62
CA SER A 243 -5.43 4.71 24.43
C SER A 243 -6.56 5.14 23.49
N ARG A 244 -7.25 4.15 22.89
CA ARG A 244 -8.52 4.40 22.18
C ARG A 244 -9.73 4.47 23.14
N GLN A 245 -9.55 4.02 24.38
CA GLN A 245 -10.53 4.12 25.47
C GLN A 245 -10.41 5.47 26.17
N THR A 246 -11.52 5.95 26.71
CA THR A 246 -11.60 7.11 27.62
C THR A 246 -11.03 6.78 29.01
N ALA A 247 -10.82 7.80 29.85
CA ALA A 247 -10.40 7.63 31.24
C ALA A 247 -11.39 6.76 32.05
N GLU A 248 -12.69 6.98 31.85
CA GLU A 248 -13.78 6.20 32.47
C GLU A 248 -13.74 4.72 32.05
N GLU A 249 -13.52 4.43 30.76
CA GLU A 249 -13.37 3.06 30.24
C GLU A 249 -12.07 2.36 30.67
N LEU A 250 -11.12 3.10 31.24
CA LEU A 250 -9.84 2.60 31.75
C LEU A 250 -9.80 2.50 33.28
N ASP A 251 -10.86 2.94 33.97
CA ASP A 251 -10.93 3.08 35.43
C ASP A 251 -9.74 3.91 35.99
N VAL A 252 -9.43 5.03 35.32
CA VAL A 252 -8.41 5.99 35.76
C VAL A 252 -9.00 7.37 36.02
N ASP A 253 -8.44 8.06 37.02
CA ASP A 253 -8.79 9.44 37.34
C ASP A 253 -8.27 10.40 36.25
N GLY A 254 -9.20 10.97 35.48
CA GLY A 254 -8.89 11.89 34.38
C GLY A 254 -8.33 13.25 34.82
N ASP A 255 -8.40 13.60 36.12
CA ASP A 255 -7.78 14.81 36.66
C ASP A 255 -6.29 14.61 36.98
N THR A 256 -5.82 13.36 37.12
CA THR A 256 -4.43 13.01 37.40
C THR A 256 -3.73 12.25 36.27
N VAL A 257 -4.47 11.54 35.40
CA VAL A 257 -3.95 10.76 34.27
C VAL A 257 -4.39 11.37 32.94
N THR A 258 -3.44 11.87 32.15
CA THR A 258 -3.75 12.45 30.83
C THR A 258 -3.98 11.35 29.79
N VAL A 259 -5.23 11.10 29.41
CA VAL A 259 -5.54 10.11 28.35
C VAL A 259 -5.52 10.78 26.96
N LEU A 260 -4.61 10.35 26.10
CA LEU A 260 -4.45 10.85 24.72
C LEU A 260 -4.98 9.83 23.70
N HIS A 261 -5.86 10.26 22.80
CA HIS A 261 -6.47 9.36 21.84
C HIS A 261 -5.69 9.31 20.51
N PRO A 262 -5.12 8.15 20.09
CA PRO A 262 -4.19 8.08 18.96
C PRO A 262 -4.80 8.41 17.58
N GLY A 263 -6.13 8.45 17.48
CA GLY A 263 -6.84 8.93 16.28
C GLY A 263 -7.36 10.36 16.36
N LYS A 264 -6.98 11.15 17.39
CA LYS A 264 -7.44 12.53 17.61
C LYS A 264 -6.30 13.47 18.07
N ASP A 265 -5.45 13.00 18.98
CA ASP A 265 -4.36 13.78 19.61
C ASP A 265 -2.98 13.52 18.98
N GLY A 266 -2.94 13.20 17.67
CA GLY A 266 -1.72 12.74 16.99
C GLY A 266 -0.54 13.70 17.10
N GLU A 267 -0.77 15.02 17.02
CA GLU A 267 0.27 16.04 17.17
C GLU A 267 0.88 16.05 18.58
N LYS A 268 0.05 16.05 19.63
CA LYS A 268 0.51 15.97 21.03
C LYS A 268 1.27 14.68 21.32
N ILE A 269 0.79 13.56 20.77
CA ILE A 269 1.45 12.26 20.92
C ILE A 269 2.84 12.28 20.25
N ASN A 270 2.98 12.97 19.12
CA ASN A 270 4.27 13.18 18.46
C ASN A 270 5.20 14.07 19.30
N GLU A 271 4.68 15.14 19.91
CA GLU A 271 5.43 15.98 20.86
C GLU A 271 5.94 15.19 22.07
N PHE A 272 5.14 14.28 22.64
CA PHE A 272 5.57 13.46 23.79
C PHE A 272 6.53 12.32 23.47
N ILE A 273 6.54 11.80 22.23
CA ILE A 273 7.39 10.67 21.84
C ILE A 273 8.76 11.13 21.28
N PHE A 274 8.84 12.34 20.71
CA PHE A 274 10.01 12.80 19.94
C PHE A 274 10.61 14.15 20.42
N ALA A 275 10.25 14.62 21.62
CA ALA A 275 10.93 15.72 22.31
C ALA A 275 12.19 15.25 23.08
#